data_AF-A0A1Y2W0Z5-F1
#
_entry.id   AF-A0A1Y2W0Z5-F1
#
_cell.length_a   1.000
_cell.length_b   1.000
_cell.length_c   1.000
_cell.angle_alpha   90.00
_cell.angle_beta   90.00
_cell.angle_gamma   90.00
#
_symmetry.space_group_name_H-M   'P 1'
#
loop_
_entity.id
_entity.type
_entity.pdbx_description
1 polymer ?
#
loop_
_entity_poly.entity_id
_entity_poly.type
_entity_poly.pdbx_seq_one_letter_code
_entity_poly.pdbx_strand_id
1 'polypeptide(L)'
;MAGAKPEISFIGLGAMGFGMATNLVKHGYKVTGFDVWKPTLERFEAAGGSIAATPAGAVENKEYAICMVATAQQAQAVLIEGDNPAISALPKGAVLLLCSTVPCAYVQGLEKQLVELGRGDIRLIDAPVSGGAARAADGTLSIMAGGSDDALEKGRFLLQEMSDPNKLYIVKGGIGAGSNMKMCHQVLAANQILAASEGLGFATHLGLDLHSASQDILKSDAWAWMFENRLPRMLDPEFKPVASALTIILKDTGIITSEARRSGFPTPMTSTAEQVYFSGVGRGYGPDDDSSLVRLYTEGKGKVGPVKGLAETEGSKLALVVALLKGIYLCSAAETIAFAKRCNLDLDQVYDLCINAAGGSTIFHKVGPELIALSRGETPLKGEGEGFIEITSQLQEAVEEAQRIKAPVYLGSQALTLTRLALQLIPEAAGDVSRAVVAKVWGL
;
A
#
# COMPACT_ATOMS: atom_id res chain seq x y z
N MET A 1 -25.49 -4.94 33.22
CA MET A 1 -25.79 -3.87 32.26
C MET A 1 -24.48 -3.49 31.61
N ALA A 2 -24.32 -3.68 30.30
CA ALA A 2 -23.15 -3.14 29.61
C ALA A 2 -23.19 -1.62 29.79
N GLY A 3 -22.09 -1.01 30.24
CA GLY A 3 -21.98 0.43 30.40
C GLY A 3 -22.28 1.15 29.08
N ALA A 4 -22.76 2.39 29.15
CA ALA A 4 -22.97 3.20 27.95
C ALA A 4 -21.65 3.33 27.18
N LYS A 5 -21.67 3.06 25.87
CA LYS A 5 -20.50 3.26 25.00
C LYS A 5 -20.10 4.75 24.98
N PRO A 6 -18.79 5.07 24.95
CA PRO A 6 -18.34 6.46 24.89
C PRO A 6 -18.77 7.13 23.58
N GLU A 7 -18.89 8.45 23.60
CA GLU A 7 -19.14 9.25 22.39
C GLU A 7 -17.83 9.48 21.63
N ILE A 8 -17.88 9.33 20.30
CA ILE A 8 -16.71 9.32 19.43
C ILE A 8 -16.78 10.48 18.43
N SER A 9 -15.66 11.15 18.21
CA SER A 9 -15.50 12.08 17.09
C SER A 9 -14.84 11.39 15.90
N PHE A 10 -15.30 11.69 14.69
CA PHE A 10 -14.74 11.17 13.45
C PHE A 10 -14.50 12.29 12.43
N ILE A 11 -13.24 12.59 12.15
CA ILE A 11 -12.82 13.62 11.18
C ILE A 11 -12.36 12.93 9.90
N GLY A 12 -13.01 13.26 8.78
CA GLY A 12 -12.77 12.67 7.46
C GLY A 12 -13.79 11.56 7.17
N LEU A 13 -14.74 11.84 6.28
CA LEU A 13 -15.82 10.96 5.84
C LEU A 13 -15.69 10.61 4.34
N GLY A 14 -14.45 10.54 3.85
CA GLY A 14 -14.13 9.97 2.54
C GLY A 14 -14.42 8.46 2.48
N ALA A 15 -14.02 7.79 1.39
CA ALA A 15 -14.36 6.38 1.15
C ALA A 15 -14.07 5.43 2.33
N MET A 16 -12.88 5.54 2.94
CA MET A 16 -12.51 4.75 4.11
C MET A 16 -13.19 5.24 5.39
N GLY A 17 -13.09 6.55 5.66
CA GLY A 17 -13.61 7.14 6.90
C GLY A 17 -15.12 6.99 7.07
N PHE A 18 -15.88 7.09 5.98
CA PHE A 18 -17.32 6.85 5.97
C PHE A 18 -17.65 5.40 6.39
N GLY A 19 -16.93 4.41 5.85
CA GLY A 19 -17.10 3.00 6.24
C GLY A 19 -16.82 2.79 7.72
N MET A 20 -15.68 3.30 8.21
CA MET A 20 -15.29 3.19 9.62
C MET A 20 -16.29 3.88 10.57
N ALA A 21 -16.70 5.11 10.26
CA ALA A 21 -17.62 5.87 11.10
C ALA A 21 -19.01 5.22 11.16
N THR A 22 -19.54 4.77 10.01
CA THR A 22 -20.84 4.07 9.98
C THR A 22 -20.79 2.69 10.61
N ASN A 23 -19.64 1.99 10.56
CA ASN A 23 -19.44 0.76 11.32
C ASN A 23 -19.59 1.01 12.83
N LEU A 24 -18.97 2.07 13.37
CA LEU A 24 -19.10 2.42 14.78
C LEU A 24 -20.55 2.77 15.16
N VAL A 25 -21.27 3.52 14.31
CA VAL A 25 -22.71 3.80 14.52
C VAL A 25 -23.52 2.50 14.61
N LYS A 26 -23.30 1.55 13.68
CA LYS A 26 -23.98 0.23 13.71
C LYS A 26 -23.69 -0.56 14.99
N HIS A 27 -22.49 -0.40 15.56
CA HIS A 27 -22.10 -1.01 16.83
C HIS A 27 -22.61 -0.26 18.06
N GLY A 28 -23.48 0.75 17.88
CA GLY A 28 -24.14 1.48 18.97
C GLY A 28 -23.32 2.60 19.59
N TYR A 29 -22.21 3.03 18.96
CA TYR A 29 -21.52 4.24 19.36
C TYR A 29 -22.29 5.47 18.89
N LYS A 30 -22.30 6.53 19.70
CA LYS A 30 -22.72 7.86 19.24
C LYS A 30 -21.52 8.52 18.58
N VAL A 31 -21.61 8.75 17.27
CA VAL A 31 -20.50 9.30 16.48
C VAL A 31 -20.87 10.67 15.94
N THR A 32 -20.03 11.67 16.20
CA THR A 32 -20.11 12.98 15.55
C THR A 32 -19.04 13.10 14.48
N GLY A 33 -19.48 13.25 13.23
CA GLY A 33 -18.64 13.32 12.05
C GLY A 33 -18.36 14.76 11.60
N PHE A 34 -17.18 14.97 11.02
CA PHE A 34 -16.86 16.17 10.26
C PHE A 34 -16.14 15.80 8.96
N ASP A 35 -16.49 16.48 7.87
CA ASP A 35 -15.79 16.44 6.59
C ASP A 35 -15.94 17.79 5.90
N VAL A 36 -14.96 18.16 5.08
CA VAL A 36 -15.00 19.41 4.29
C VAL A 36 -16.03 19.35 3.15
N TRP A 37 -16.42 18.15 2.73
CA TRP A 37 -17.33 17.92 1.63
C TRP A 37 -18.76 17.67 2.14
N LYS A 38 -19.58 18.71 2.10
CA LYS A 38 -20.96 18.71 2.62
C LYS A 38 -21.82 17.49 2.24
N PRO A 39 -21.81 16.97 0.98
CA PRO A 39 -22.57 15.78 0.64
C PRO A 39 -22.21 14.53 1.45
N THR A 40 -20.97 14.39 1.93
CA THR A 40 -20.60 13.26 2.81
C THR A 40 -21.18 13.41 4.22
N LEU A 41 -21.31 14.63 4.73
CA LEU A 41 -21.97 14.92 6.01
C LEU A 41 -23.46 14.55 5.94
N GLU A 42 -24.17 15.01 4.90
CA GLU A 42 -25.59 14.70 4.69
C GLU A 42 -25.82 13.18 4.61
N ARG A 43 -24.94 12.48 3.88
CA ARG A 43 -24.97 11.01 3.79
C ARG A 43 -24.69 10.33 5.14
N PHE A 44 -23.82 10.90 5.97
CA PHE A 44 -23.46 10.34 7.27
C PHE A 44 -24.56 10.54 8.31
N GLU A 45 -25.20 11.71 8.31
CA GLU A 45 -26.39 11.99 9.12
C GLU A 45 -27.52 11.02 8.76
N ALA A 46 -27.77 10.80 7.47
CA ALA A 46 -28.74 9.81 6.99
C ALA A 46 -28.39 8.37 7.41
N ALA A 47 -27.11 8.07 7.68
CA ALA A 47 -26.65 6.78 8.17
C ALA A 47 -26.72 6.65 9.71
N GLY A 48 -27.27 7.64 10.42
CA GLY A 48 -27.47 7.62 11.87
C GLY A 48 -26.36 8.29 12.68
N GLY A 49 -25.39 8.91 12.03
CA GLY A 49 -24.38 9.74 12.69
C GLY A 49 -24.91 11.14 13.05
N SER A 50 -24.23 11.83 13.96
CA SER A 50 -24.38 13.28 14.13
C SER A 50 -23.29 14.00 13.33
N ILE A 51 -23.50 15.26 12.95
CA ILE A 51 -22.52 16.05 12.19
C ILE A 51 -22.14 17.33 12.94
N ALA A 52 -20.92 17.80 12.70
CA ALA A 52 -20.45 19.11 13.15
C ALA A 52 -20.07 19.99 11.96
N ALA A 53 -20.16 21.31 12.16
CA ALA A 53 -19.80 22.30 11.14
C ALA A 53 -18.29 22.60 11.07
N THR A 54 -17.53 22.24 12.11
CA THR A 54 -16.08 22.49 12.21
C THR A 54 -15.37 21.32 12.88
N PRO A 55 -14.05 21.15 12.67
CA PRO A 55 -13.26 20.13 13.37
C PRO A 55 -13.34 20.26 14.90
N ALA A 56 -13.24 21.49 15.43
CA ALA A 56 -13.36 21.76 16.87
C ALA A 56 -14.73 21.33 17.43
N GLY A 57 -15.83 21.70 16.77
CA GLY A 57 -17.17 21.27 17.20
C GLY A 57 -17.36 19.75 17.10
N ALA A 58 -16.66 19.10 16.17
CA ALA A 58 -16.70 17.64 16.04
C ALA A 58 -16.11 16.94 17.24
N VAL A 59 -15.08 17.49 17.90
CA VAL A 59 -14.35 16.85 19.00
C VAL A 59 -14.72 17.37 20.39
N GLU A 60 -15.45 18.47 20.47
CA GLU A 60 -15.88 19.05 21.75
C GLU A 60 -16.61 18.01 22.60
N ASN A 61 -16.22 17.94 23.88
CA ASN A 61 -16.71 17.01 24.91
C ASN A 61 -16.55 15.51 24.59
N LYS A 62 -15.68 15.13 23.65
CA LYS A 62 -15.45 13.72 23.27
C LYS A 62 -14.04 13.29 23.62
N GLU A 63 -13.94 12.25 24.46
CA GLU A 63 -12.65 11.73 24.92
C GLU A 63 -11.89 10.97 23.83
N TYR A 64 -12.56 10.58 22.73
CA TYR A 64 -11.97 9.82 21.64
C TYR A 64 -12.24 10.49 20.31
N ALA A 65 -11.18 10.75 19.54
CA ALA A 65 -11.25 11.30 18.20
C ALA A 65 -10.47 10.42 17.22
N ILE A 66 -11.05 10.20 16.05
CA ILE A 66 -10.43 9.48 14.94
C ILE A 66 -10.26 10.46 13.78
N CYS A 67 -9.05 10.53 13.21
CA CYS A 67 -8.74 11.32 12.04
C CYS A 67 -8.40 10.39 10.86
N MET A 68 -9.20 10.44 9.79
CA MET A 68 -9.07 9.61 8.60
C MET A 68 -9.21 10.45 7.32
N VAL A 69 -8.18 11.26 7.06
CA VAL A 69 -8.04 12.10 5.86
C VAL A 69 -6.98 11.54 4.90
N ALA A 70 -6.86 12.08 3.68
CA ALA A 70 -6.03 11.48 2.64
C ALA A 70 -4.53 11.77 2.79
N THR A 71 -4.17 12.95 3.31
CA THR A 71 -2.78 13.43 3.36
C THR A 71 -2.39 14.04 4.70
N ALA A 72 -1.08 14.12 4.96
CA ALA A 72 -0.54 14.79 6.15
C ALA A 72 -0.91 16.27 6.20
N GLN A 73 -0.98 16.95 5.04
CA GLN A 73 -1.39 18.36 4.96
C GLN A 73 -2.85 18.55 5.37
N GLN A 74 -3.74 17.63 4.96
CA GLN A 74 -5.13 17.66 5.41
C GLN A 74 -5.23 17.38 6.90
N ALA A 75 -4.45 16.44 7.42
CA ALA A 75 -4.42 16.13 8.85
C ALA A 75 -3.93 17.35 9.65
N GLN A 76 -2.85 18.01 9.20
CA GLN A 76 -2.32 19.21 9.84
C GLN A 76 -3.35 20.35 9.86
N ALA A 77 -4.04 20.56 8.74
CA ALA A 77 -5.08 21.59 8.63
C ALA A 77 -6.24 21.34 9.60
N VAL A 78 -6.79 20.11 9.65
CA VAL A 78 -7.95 19.84 10.52
C VAL A 78 -7.59 19.72 12.00
N LEU A 79 -6.35 19.33 12.32
CA LEU A 79 -5.91 19.12 13.69
C LEU A 79 -5.33 20.40 14.33
N ILE A 80 -4.52 21.18 13.62
CA ILE A 80 -3.69 22.25 14.19
C ILE A 80 -3.90 23.62 13.52
N GLU A 81 -3.80 23.70 12.18
CA GLU A 81 -3.55 24.98 11.48
C GLU A 81 -4.79 25.65 10.91
N GLY A 82 -5.83 24.89 10.59
CA GLY A 82 -7.03 25.38 9.91
C GLY A 82 -7.99 26.10 10.84
N ASP A 83 -9.08 26.60 10.26
CA ASP A 83 -10.12 27.30 11.03
C ASP A 83 -10.80 26.34 12.01
N ASN A 84 -10.86 26.74 13.29
CA ASN A 84 -11.45 25.96 14.38
C ASN A 84 -10.85 24.54 14.45
N PRO A 85 -9.54 24.42 14.69
CA PRO A 85 -8.81 23.16 14.59
C PRO A 85 -9.16 22.24 15.78
N ALA A 86 -9.18 20.93 15.53
CA ALA A 86 -9.66 19.94 16.49
C ALA A 86 -8.88 19.96 17.82
N ILE A 87 -7.54 20.05 17.79
CA ILE A 87 -6.70 19.92 19.00
C ILE A 87 -7.05 20.97 20.05
N SER A 88 -7.48 22.17 19.65
CA SER A 88 -7.85 23.24 20.58
C SER A 88 -9.10 22.94 21.43
N ALA A 89 -10.01 22.09 20.93
CA ALA A 89 -11.29 21.77 21.56
C ALA A 89 -11.38 20.37 22.17
N LEU A 90 -10.34 19.53 21.98
CA LEU A 90 -10.29 18.20 22.61
C LEU A 90 -10.25 18.32 24.14
N PRO A 91 -11.00 17.50 24.89
CA PRO A 91 -10.94 17.49 26.34
C PRO A 91 -9.57 17.04 26.85
N LYS A 92 -9.28 17.34 28.12
CA LYS A 92 -8.02 16.96 28.75
C LYS A 92 -7.87 15.43 28.79
N GLY A 93 -6.73 14.93 28.34
CA GLY A 93 -6.41 13.51 28.33
C GLY A 93 -7.07 12.72 27.19
N ALA A 94 -7.66 13.38 26.19
CA ALA A 94 -8.31 12.72 25.07
C ALA A 94 -7.36 11.78 24.30
N VAL A 95 -7.92 10.75 23.68
CA VAL A 95 -7.23 9.85 22.76
C VAL A 95 -7.49 10.30 21.33
N LEU A 96 -6.42 10.49 20.56
CA LEU A 96 -6.48 10.81 19.14
C LEU A 96 -5.88 9.66 18.32
N LEU A 97 -6.70 8.99 17.51
CA LEU A 97 -6.27 7.98 16.56
C LEU A 97 -6.06 8.65 15.20
N LEU A 98 -4.81 8.69 14.74
CA LEU A 98 -4.50 9.11 13.38
C LEU A 98 -4.45 7.87 12.47
N CYS A 99 -5.50 7.68 11.66
CA CYS A 99 -5.66 6.49 10.81
C CYS A 99 -5.24 6.70 9.35
N SER A 100 -4.81 7.91 9.01
CA SER A 100 -4.31 8.27 7.68
C SER A 100 -2.96 7.62 7.37
N THR A 101 -2.74 7.22 6.11
CA THR A 101 -1.38 6.92 5.62
C THR A 101 -0.63 8.24 5.44
N VAL A 102 0.34 8.48 6.32
CA VAL A 102 1.17 9.70 6.38
C VAL A 102 2.64 9.35 6.63
N PRO A 103 3.59 10.26 6.37
CA PRO A 103 4.99 10.04 6.74
C PRO A 103 5.16 9.87 8.26
N CYS A 104 6.02 8.94 8.68
CA CYS A 104 6.42 8.77 10.08
C CYS A 104 6.93 10.08 10.71
N ALA A 105 7.74 10.84 9.95
CA ALA A 105 8.26 12.13 10.40
C ALA A 105 7.15 13.16 10.69
N TYR A 106 6.01 13.10 9.99
CA TYR A 106 4.87 13.97 10.26
C TYR A 106 4.23 13.63 11.60
N VAL A 107 3.98 12.35 11.90
CA VAL A 107 3.33 11.97 13.16
C VAL A 107 4.22 12.24 14.37
N GLN A 108 5.53 12.02 14.23
CA GLN A 108 6.52 12.42 15.24
C GLN A 108 6.58 13.94 15.42
N GLY A 109 6.42 14.70 14.33
CA GLY A 109 6.30 16.16 14.38
C GLY A 109 5.03 16.61 15.10
N LEU A 110 3.89 15.95 14.83
CA LEU A 110 2.63 16.21 15.49
C LEU A 110 2.73 15.99 17.01
N GLU A 111 3.32 14.89 17.47
CA GLU A 111 3.55 14.65 18.89
C GLU A 111 4.34 15.78 19.57
N LYS A 112 5.40 16.28 18.92
CA LYS A 112 6.19 17.42 19.44
C LYS A 112 5.37 18.71 19.49
N GLN A 113 4.60 19.00 18.43
CA GLN A 113 3.72 20.17 18.38
C GLN A 113 2.66 20.12 19.47
N LEU A 114 2.10 18.94 19.78
CA LEU A 114 1.16 18.78 20.89
C LEU A 114 1.77 19.22 22.22
N VAL A 115 3.03 18.83 22.49
CA VAL A 115 3.74 19.26 23.71
C VAL A 115 3.96 20.77 23.72
N GLU A 116 4.40 21.35 22.60
CA GLU A 116 4.64 22.80 22.45
C GLU A 116 3.36 23.63 22.67
N LEU A 117 2.20 23.11 22.27
CA LEU A 117 0.89 23.72 22.48
C LEU A 117 0.33 23.50 23.90
N GLY A 118 1.09 22.89 24.81
CA GLY A 118 0.62 22.53 26.15
C GLY A 118 -0.42 21.40 26.16
N ARG A 119 -0.53 20.66 25.04
CA ARG A 119 -1.43 19.52 24.82
C ARG A 119 -0.71 18.17 24.83
N GLY A 120 0.42 18.08 25.52
CA GLY A 120 1.13 16.81 25.77
C GLY A 120 0.32 15.80 26.61
N ASP A 121 -0.86 16.20 27.09
CA ASP A 121 -1.84 15.31 27.72
C ASP A 121 -2.62 14.43 26.73
N ILE A 122 -2.63 14.78 25.44
CA ILE A 122 -3.32 14.02 24.41
C ILE A 122 -2.58 12.71 24.14
N ARG A 123 -3.32 11.61 24.18
CA ARG A 123 -2.85 10.27 23.87
C ARG A 123 -2.95 10.03 22.36
N LEU A 124 -1.88 10.36 21.65
CA LEU A 124 -1.79 10.12 20.22
C LEU A 124 -1.54 8.63 19.94
N ILE A 125 -2.25 8.09 18.96
CA ILE A 125 -2.01 6.75 18.40
C ILE A 125 -1.84 6.90 16.89
N ASP A 126 -0.67 6.50 16.39
CA ASP A 126 -0.37 6.36 14.96
C ASP A 126 -0.93 5.02 14.49
N ALA A 127 -2.09 5.02 13.83
CA ALA A 127 -2.86 3.82 13.52
C ALA A 127 -3.32 3.74 12.05
N PRO A 128 -2.43 3.88 11.05
CA PRO A 128 -2.81 3.72 9.66
C PRO A 128 -3.46 2.36 9.39
N VAL A 129 -4.27 2.30 8.33
CA VAL A 129 -5.13 1.16 8.03
C VAL A 129 -4.92 0.58 6.63
N SER A 130 -5.38 -0.66 6.43
CA SER A 130 -5.41 -1.36 5.15
C SER A 130 -6.65 -2.25 5.06
N GLY A 131 -7.19 -2.41 3.85
CA GLY A 131 -8.37 -3.28 3.60
C GLY A 131 -9.45 -2.67 2.70
N GLY A 132 -9.36 -1.38 2.39
CA GLY A 132 -10.32 -0.71 1.51
C GLY A 132 -11.68 -0.43 2.16
N ALA A 133 -12.55 0.26 1.43
CA ALA A 133 -13.82 0.78 1.95
C ALA A 133 -14.79 -0.33 2.42
N ALA A 134 -14.73 -1.51 1.79
CA ALA A 134 -15.53 -2.67 2.19
C ALA A 134 -15.16 -3.14 3.61
N ARG A 135 -13.89 -3.46 3.85
CA ARG A 135 -13.42 -3.88 5.18
C ARG A 135 -13.54 -2.79 6.24
N ALA A 136 -13.48 -1.52 5.84
CA ALA A 136 -13.79 -0.39 6.71
C ALA A 136 -15.25 -0.41 7.18
N ALA A 137 -16.20 -0.65 6.27
CA ALA A 137 -17.63 -0.72 6.57
C ALA A 137 -18.01 -1.95 7.41
N ASP A 138 -17.21 -3.01 7.33
CA ASP A 138 -17.39 -4.26 8.07
C ASP A 138 -16.63 -4.30 9.41
N GLY A 139 -15.80 -3.29 9.70
CA GLY A 139 -14.97 -3.28 10.92
C GLY A 139 -13.86 -4.33 10.92
N THR A 140 -13.40 -4.78 9.75
CA THR A 140 -12.43 -5.87 9.60
C THR A 140 -11.09 -5.39 9.02
N LEU A 141 -10.70 -4.14 9.26
CA LEU A 141 -9.45 -3.59 8.71
C LEU A 141 -8.22 -4.29 9.29
N SER A 142 -7.12 -4.22 8.53
CA SER A 142 -5.80 -4.40 9.12
C SER A 142 -5.35 -3.05 9.66
N ILE A 143 -5.03 -2.96 10.96
CA ILE A 143 -4.60 -1.71 11.61
C ILE A 143 -3.18 -1.88 12.14
N MET A 144 -2.32 -0.92 11.83
CA MET A 144 -0.92 -0.89 12.27
C MET A 144 -0.77 0.22 13.31
N ALA A 145 -0.82 -0.12 14.60
CA ALA A 145 -0.88 0.85 15.69
C ALA A 145 0.46 0.99 16.43
N GLY A 146 0.99 2.20 16.47
CA GLY A 146 2.12 2.62 17.30
C GLY A 146 1.73 3.79 18.21
N GLY A 147 2.30 3.84 19.41
CA GLY A 147 2.03 4.86 20.42
C GLY A 147 2.67 4.52 21.75
N SER A 148 2.44 5.35 22.77
CA SER A 148 2.82 5.01 24.14
C SER A 148 1.93 3.89 24.69
N ASP A 149 2.41 3.14 25.68
CA ASP A 149 1.62 2.07 26.30
C ASP A 149 0.30 2.58 26.88
N ASP A 150 0.30 3.76 27.54
CA ASP A 150 -0.93 4.41 28.07
C ASP A 150 -1.90 4.79 26.94
N ALA A 151 -1.40 5.32 25.81
CA ALA A 151 -2.26 5.63 24.67
C ALA A 151 -2.87 4.35 24.07
N LEU A 152 -2.04 3.33 23.83
CA LEU A 152 -2.48 2.05 23.27
C LEU A 152 -3.45 1.32 24.19
N GLU A 153 -3.23 1.34 25.51
CA GLU A 153 -4.15 0.75 26.49
C GLU A 153 -5.53 1.41 26.42
N LYS A 154 -5.59 2.76 26.46
CA LYS A 154 -6.86 3.48 26.42
C LYS A 154 -7.58 3.39 25.07
N GLY A 155 -6.83 3.41 23.96
CA GLY A 155 -7.41 3.33 22.62
C GLY A 155 -7.71 1.92 22.12
N ARG A 156 -7.28 0.87 22.86
CA ARG A 156 -7.33 -0.53 22.40
C ARG A 156 -8.71 -0.96 21.94
N PHE A 157 -9.75 -0.61 22.69
CA PHE A 157 -11.11 -1.06 22.37
C PHE A 157 -11.59 -0.50 21.02
N LEU A 158 -11.27 0.76 20.69
CA LEU A 158 -11.61 1.34 19.38
C LEU A 158 -10.80 0.72 18.25
N LEU A 159 -9.52 0.46 18.48
CA LEU A 159 -8.69 -0.25 17.50
C LEU A 159 -9.31 -1.61 17.19
N GLN A 160 -9.75 -2.36 18.21
CA GLN A 160 -10.39 -3.66 18.06
C GLN A 160 -11.74 -3.59 17.34
N GLU A 161 -12.58 -2.60 17.63
CA GLU A 161 -13.90 -2.41 16.97
C GLU A 161 -13.80 -2.09 15.47
N MET A 162 -12.63 -1.61 15.02
CA MET A 162 -12.39 -1.26 13.61
C MET A 162 -11.53 -2.29 12.87
N SER A 163 -10.98 -3.29 13.57
CA SER A 163 -10.03 -4.26 13.02
C SER A 163 -10.56 -5.68 13.02
N ASP A 164 -10.11 -6.47 12.04
CA ASP A 164 -10.18 -7.93 12.18
C ASP A 164 -9.34 -8.36 13.41
N PRO A 165 -9.83 -9.25 14.28
CA PRO A 165 -9.15 -9.65 15.52
C PRO A 165 -7.72 -10.16 15.32
N ASN A 166 -7.42 -10.76 14.16
CA ASN A 166 -6.10 -11.28 13.81
C ASN A 166 -5.26 -10.27 13.03
N LYS A 167 -5.77 -9.06 12.78
CA LYS A 167 -5.11 -8.04 11.94
C LYS A 167 -4.99 -6.68 12.65
N LEU A 168 -5.02 -6.69 13.98
CA LEU A 168 -4.56 -5.58 14.81
C LEU A 168 -3.08 -5.79 15.15
N TYR A 169 -2.22 -5.07 14.45
CA TYR A 169 -0.77 -5.12 14.61
C TYR A 169 -0.34 -4.00 15.56
N ILE A 170 0.08 -4.35 16.78
CA ILE A 170 0.75 -3.40 17.67
C ILE A 170 2.23 -3.36 17.28
N VAL A 171 2.67 -2.23 16.75
CA VAL A 171 4.02 -2.05 16.18
C VAL A 171 4.91 -1.43 17.24
N LYS A 172 6.00 -2.14 17.59
CA LYS A 172 6.98 -1.63 18.54
C LYS A 172 7.75 -0.45 17.93
N GLY A 173 8.10 0.53 18.76
CA GLY A 173 8.83 1.73 18.33
C GLY A 173 8.14 3.06 18.65
N GLY A 174 6.93 3.02 19.23
CA GLY A 174 6.20 4.23 19.64
C GLY A 174 5.56 4.95 18.46
N ILE A 175 5.43 6.29 18.57
CA ILE A 175 4.86 7.12 17.51
C ILE A 175 5.72 7.06 16.23
N GLY A 176 5.03 6.84 15.10
CA GLY A 176 5.64 6.70 13.77
C GLY A 176 5.91 5.25 13.37
N ALA A 177 5.86 4.30 14.31
CA ALA A 177 6.07 2.88 14.00
C ALA A 177 4.94 2.30 13.12
N GLY A 178 3.69 2.67 13.39
CA GLY A 178 2.53 2.28 12.57
C GLY A 178 2.65 2.82 11.14
N SER A 179 3.01 4.09 11.01
CA SER A 179 3.29 4.76 9.73
C SER A 179 4.43 4.09 8.96
N ASN A 180 5.53 3.72 9.62
CA ASN A 180 6.63 2.98 8.98
C ASN A 180 6.19 1.59 8.51
N MET A 181 5.42 0.86 9.31
CA MET A 181 4.89 -0.44 8.94
C MET A 181 3.95 -0.34 7.73
N LYS A 182 3.05 0.65 7.73
CA LYS A 182 2.17 0.92 6.59
C LYS A 182 2.94 1.30 5.33
N MET A 183 3.97 2.14 5.47
CA MET A 183 4.82 2.55 4.35
C MET A 183 5.51 1.34 3.71
N CYS A 184 6.10 0.45 4.50
CA CYS A 184 6.73 -0.76 3.97
C CYS A 184 5.70 -1.68 3.31
N HIS A 185 4.51 -1.83 3.90
CA HIS A 185 3.38 -2.53 3.27
C HIS A 185 3.01 -1.95 1.89
N GLN A 186 3.07 -0.62 1.74
CA GLN A 186 2.74 0.05 0.48
C GLN A 186 3.79 -0.12 -0.63
N VAL A 187 5.01 -0.60 -0.35
CA VAL A 187 6.01 -0.93 -1.39
C VAL A 187 5.45 -1.98 -2.35
N LEU A 188 4.93 -3.07 -1.79
CA LEU A 188 4.30 -4.14 -2.57
C LEU A 188 3.07 -3.63 -3.32
N ALA A 189 2.23 -2.82 -2.66
CA ALA A 189 1.05 -2.22 -3.27
C ALA A 189 1.40 -1.39 -4.52
N ALA A 190 2.33 -0.45 -4.39
CA ALA A 190 2.77 0.44 -5.46
C ALA A 190 3.36 -0.35 -6.64
N ASN A 191 4.25 -1.30 -6.35
CA ASN A 191 4.88 -2.06 -7.42
C ASN A 191 3.88 -3.02 -8.10
N GLN A 192 2.99 -3.69 -7.34
CA GLN A 192 2.05 -4.67 -7.90
C GLN A 192 0.90 -4.04 -8.69
N ILE A 193 0.38 -2.89 -8.28
CA ILE A 193 -0.64 -2.16 -9.05
C ILE A 193 -0.06 -1.79 -10.43
N LEU A 194 1.15 -1.22 -10.46
CA LEU A 194 1.78 -0.86 -11.72
C LEU A 194 2.16 -2.09 -12.55
N ALA A 195 2.66 -3.15 -11.91
CA ALA A 195 2.97 -4.41 -12.58
C ALA A 195 1.74 -5.02 -13.27
N ALA A 196 0.55 -4.91 -12.67
CA ALA A 196 -0.68 -5.36 -13.30
C ALA A 196 -0.98 -4.59 -14.59
N SER A 197 -0.86 -3.26 -14.57
CA SER A 197 -1.00 -2.42 -15.77
C SER A 197 0.04 -2.76 -16.84
N GLU A 198 1.30 -2.94 -16.43
CA GLU A 198 2.41 -3.27 -17.33
C GLU A 198 2.26 -4.66 -17.94
N GLY A 199 1.88 -5.66 -17.14
CA GLY A 199 1.66 -7.04 -17.58
C GLY A 199 0.51 -7.17 -18.57
N LEU A 200 -0.65 -6.52 -18.29
CA LEU A 200 -1.77 -6.48 -19.25
C LEU A 200 -1.43 -5.66 -20.50
N GLY A 201 -0.65 -4.60 -20.34
CA GLY A 201 -0.07 -3.84 -21.46
C GLY A 201 0.79 -4.72 -22.37
N PHE A 202 1.68 -5.51 -21.79
CA PHE A 202 2.53 -6.45 -22.51
C PHE A 202 1.72 -7.57 -23.18
N ALA A 203 0.75 -8.15 -22.47
CA ALA A 203 -0.19 -9.12 -23.03
C ALA A 203 -0.93 -8.55 -24.25
N THR A 204 -1.39 -7.29 -24.15
CA THR A 204 -2.03 -6.57 -25.26
C THR A 204 -1.07 -6.49 -26.45
N HIS A 205 0.19 -6.11 -26.24
CA HIS A 205 1.19 -5.99 -27.30
C HIS A 205 1.53 -7.32 -27.98
N LEU A 206 1.53 -8.43 -27.23
CA LEU A 206 1.69 -9.79 -27.75
C LEU A 206 0.46 -10.30 -28.53
N GLY A 207 -0.65 -9.58 -28.46
CA GLY A 207 -1.91 -9.92 -29.14
C GLY A 207 -2.72 -10.98 -28.41
N LEU A 208 -2.55 -11.10 -27.09
CA LEU A 208 -3.39 -11.96 -26.26
C LEU A 208 -4.74 -11.29 -25.98
N ASP A 209 -5.78 -12.11 -25.83
CA ASP A 209 -7.05 -11.68 -25.25
C ASP A 209 -6.86 -11.41 -23.75
N LEU A 210 -7.20 -10.19 -23.31
CA LEU A 210 -6.94 -9.78 -21.94
C LEU A 210 -7.80 -10.52 -20.92
N HIS A 211 -9.04 -10.87 -21.29
CA HIS A 211 -9.89 -11.61 -20.38
C HIS A 211 -9.29 -12.99 -20.11
N SER A 212 -8.98 -13.76 -21.14
CA SER A 212 -8.42 -15.10 -21.01
C SER A 212 -7.02 -15.08 -20.37
N ALA A 213 -6.13 -14.19 -20.83
CA ALA A 213 -4.78 -14.07 -20.29
C ALA A 213 -4.78 -13.69 -18.80
N SER A 214 -5.66 -12.78 -18.38
CA SER A 214 -5.76 -12.39 -16.96
C SER A 214 -6.23 -13.56 -16.07
N GLN A 215 -7.16 -14.38 -16.54
CA GLN A 215 -7.60 -15.58 -15.81
C GLN A 215 -6.46 -16.59 -15.63
N ASP A 216 -5.63 -16.78 -16.66
CA ASP A 216 -4.50 -17.71 -16.57
C ASP A 216 -3.37 -17.14 -15.70
N ILE A 217 -3.12 -15.83 -15.74
CA ILE A 217 -2.17 -15.16 -14.82
C ILE A 217 -2.61 -15.38 -13.37
N LEU A 218 -3.89 -15.18 -13.05
CA LEU A 218 -4.43 -15.38 -11.70
C LEU A 218 -4.30 -16.83 -11.19
N LYS A 219 -4.24 -17.82 -12.08
CA LYS A 219 -4.03 -19.23 -11.73
C LYS A 219 -2.56 -19.64 -11.71
N SER A 220 -1.65 -18.75 -12.10
CA SER A 220 -0.22 -19.02 -12.21
C SER A 220 0.54 -18.58 -10.95
N ASP A 221 1.84 -18.87 -10.94
CA ASP A 221 2.77 -18.35 -9.92
C ASP A 221 3.00 -16.82 -9.99
N ALA A 222 2.41 -16.13 -10.98
CA ALA A 222 2.35 -14.67 -11.06
C ALA A 222 1.08 -14.06 -10.43
N TRP A 223 0.34 -14.80 -9.60
CA TRP A 223 -0.77 -14.22 -8.85
C TRP A 223 -0.28 -13.16 -7.84
N ALA A 224 -1.01 -12.05 -7.75
CA ALA A 224 -0.86 -11.00 -6.75
C ALA A 224 -2.22 -10.39 -6.40
N TRP A 225 -2.44 -10.09 -5.11
CA TRP A 225 -3.70 -9.55 -4.61
C TRP A 225 -4.08 -8.24 -5.29
N MET A 226 -3.12 -7.33 -5.51
CA MET A 226 -3.39 -6.06 -6.19
C MET A 226 -3.81 -6.25 -7.64
N PHE A 227 -3.23 -7.23 -8.33
CA PHE A 227 -3.63 -7.57 -9.70
C PHE A 227 -5.10 -8.02 -9.71
N GLU A 228 -5.44 -9.02 -8.90
CA GLU A 228 -6.80 -9.57 -8.81
C GLU A 228 -7.81 -8.48 -8.43
N ASN A 229 -7.47 -7.66 -7.43
CA ASN A 229 -8.37 -6.62 -6.94
C ASN A 229 -8.64 -5.53 -8.00
N ARG A 230 -7.63 -5.16 -8.81
CA ARG A 230 -7.75 -4.12 -9.85
C ARG A 230 -8.33 -4.63 -11.16
N LEU A 231 -8.19 -5.93 -11.44
CA LEU A 231 -8.55 -6.51 -12.73
C LEU A 231 -9.96 -6.13 -13.24
N PRO A 232 -11.05 -6.18 -12.42
CA PRO A 232 -12.38 -5.79 -12.92
C PRO A 232 -12.42 -4.37 -13.49
N ARG A 233 -11.70 -3.42 -12.88
CA ARG A 233 -11.61 -2.02 -13.31
C ARG A 233 -10.63 -1.81 -14.47
N MET A 234 -9.64 -2.70 -14.63
CA MET A 234 -8.76 -2.67 -15.79
C MET A 234 -9.45 -3.18 -17.06
N LEU A 235 -10.39 -4.13 -16.92
CA LEU A 235 -11.14 -4.70 -18.04
C LEU A 235 -12.39 -3.87 -18.40
N ASP A 236 -12.95 -3.12 -17.45
CA ASP A 236 -14.12 -2.26 -17.66
C ASP A 236 -13.81 -0.78 -17.31
N PRO A 237 -13.56 0.07 -18.32
CA PRO A 237 -13.33 1.50 -18.12
C PRO A 237 -14.50 2.26 -17.48
N GLU A 238 -15.73 1.75 -17.59
CA GLU A 238 -16.93 2.35 -17.02
C GLU A 238 -17.20 1.90 -15.59
N PHE A 239 -16.33 1.05 -15.02
CA PHE A 239 -16.50 0.54 -13.66
C PHE A 239 -16.52 1.69 -12.64
N LYS A 240 -17.69 1.87 -12.00
CA LYS A 240 -17.89 2.77 -10.86
C LYS A 240 -18.27 1.96 -9.62
N PRO A 241 -17.86 2.37 -8.40
CA PRO A 241 -17.09 3.57 -8.07
C PRO A 241 -15.56 3.40 -8.19
N VAL A 242 -14.84 4.52 -8.21
CA VAL A 242 -13.37 4.54 -8.03
C VAL A 242 -13.05 3.97 -6.64
N ALA A 243 -12.20 2.94 -6.60
CA ALA A 243 -11.78 2.30 -5.36
C ALA A 243 -10.59 3.03 -4.73
N SER A 244 -9.64 3.47 -5.56
CA SER A 244 -8.45 4.22 -5.16
C SER A 244 -7.95 5.05 -6.33
N ALA A 245 -7.84 6.36 -6.16
CA ALA A 245 -7.40 7.24 -7.24
C ALA A 245 -5.89 7.10 -7.52
N LEU A 246 -5.46 7.38 -8.75
CA LEU A 246 -4.03 7.43 -9.13
C LEU A 246 -3.23 8.35 -8.19
N THR A 247 -3.81 9.50 -7.82
CA THR A 247 -3.19 10.45 -6.88
C THR A 247 -3.00 9.89 -5.47
N ILE A 248 -3.82 8.91 -5.05
CA ILE A 248 -3.67 8.26 -3.74
C ILE A 248 -2.47 7.33 -3.74
N ILE A 249 -2.35 6.44 -4.73
CA ILE A 249 -1.19 5.54 -4.81
C ILE A 249 0.10 6.33 -5.07
N LEU A 250 0.06 7.39 -5.89
CA LEU A 250 1.20 8.28 -6.12
C LEU A 250 1.64 8.94 -4.81
N LYS A 251 0.70 9.43 -3.99
CA LYS A 251 1.00 10.01 -2.67
C LYS A 251 1.65 8.98 -1.75
N ASP A 252 1.14 7.76 -1.67
CA ASP A 252 1.74 6.70 -0.84
C ASP A 252 3.14 6.33 -1.34
N THR A 253 3.32 6.24 -2.67
CA THR A 253 4.62 6.00 -3.30
C THR A 253 5.61 7.11 -2.97
N GLY A 254 5.18 8.37 -2.98
CA GLY A 254 5.99 9.51 -2.59
C GLY A 254 6.39 9.51 -1.11
N ILE A 255 5.56 8.96 -0.21
CA ILE A 255 5.94 8.75 1.20
C ILE A 255 7.12 7.77 1.28
N ILE A 256 7.04 6.65 0.55
CA ILE A 256 8.10 5.63 0.51
C ILE A 256 9.41 6.23 0.00
N THR A 257 9.40 6.87 -1.18
CA THR A 257 10.65 7.36 -1.79
C THR A 257 11.24 8.54 -1.02
N SER A 258 10.41 9.37 -0.38
CA SER A 258 10.87 10.45 0.49
C SER A 258 11.58 9.91 1.73
N GLU A 259 11.00 8.92 2.40
CA GLU A 259 11.60 8.29 3.58
C GLU A 259 12.86 7.48 3.23
N ALA A 260 12.86 6.80 2.08
CA ALA A 260 14.03 6.12 1.54
C ALA A 260 15.20 7.10 1.34
N ARG A 261 14.95 8.26 0.72
CA ARG A 261 15.96 9.33 0.59
C ARG A 261 16.42 9.85 1.96
N ARG A 262 15.50 10.11 2.89
CA ARG A 262 15.82 10.58 4.25
C ARG A 262 16.68 9.60 5.03
N SER A 263 16.46 8.31 4.84
CA SER A 263 17.19 7.22 5.50
C SER A 263 18.44 6.76 4.74
N GLY A 264 18.75 7.36 3.59
CA GLY A 264 19.90 6.98 2.75
C GLY A 264 19.79 5.56 2.19
N PHE A 265 18.57 5.11 1.90
CA PHE A 265 18.29 3.75 1.42
C PHE A 265 17.71 3.78 -0.01
N PRO A 266 18.19 2.94 -0.95
CA PRO A 266 17.69 2.95 -2.32
C PRO A 266 16.40 2.12 -2.44
N THR A 267 15.37 2.68 -3.07
CA THR A 267 14.13 1.98 -3.47
C THR A 267 13.92 2.04 -4.99
N PRO A 268 14.80 1.41 -5.79
CA PRO A 268 14.75 1.51 -7.25
C PRO A 268 13.44 1.05 -7.88
N MET A 269 12.80 -0.01 -7.37
CA MET A 269 11.52 -0.49 -7.92
C MET A 269 10.43 0.55 -7.68
N THR A 270 10.27 0.99 -6.43
CA THR A 270 9.26 2.00 -6.08
C THR A 270 9.57 3.37 -6.67
N SER A 271 10.84 3.76 -6.84
CA SER A 271 11.22 5.01 -7.51
C SER A 271 10.81 5.02 -8.98
N THR A 272 11.00 3.89 -9.68
CA THR A 272 10.48 3.73 -11.05
C THR A 272 8.96 3.80 -11.05
N ALA A 273 8.28 3.14 -10.10
CA ALA A 273 6.83 3.20 -10.01
C ALA A 273 6.32 4.63 -9.81
N GLU A 274 6.95 5.41 -8.94
CA GLU A 274 6.61 6.82 -8.68
C GLU A 274 6.63 7.65 -9.96
N GLN A 275 7.69 7.53 -10.77
CA GLN A 275 7.82 8.27 -12.02
C GLN A 275 6.75 7.88 -13.04
N VAL A 276 6.41 6.60 -13.13
CA VAL A 276 5.34 6.14 -14.03
C VAL A 276 3.97 6.63 -13.57
N TYR A 277 3.68 6.57 -12.27
CA TYR A 277 2.46 7.16 -11.70
C TYR A 277 2.37 8.66 -11.97
N PHE A 278 3.47 9.38 -11.76
CA PHE A 278 3.55 10.81 -12.00
C PHE A 278 3.28 11.16 -13.48
N SER A 279 3.72 10.33 -14.41
CA SER A 279 3.43 10.52 -15.84
C SER A 279 1.93 10.47 -16.17
N GLY A 280 1.14 9.69 -15.42
CA GLY A 280 -0.32 9.63 -15.58
C GLY A 280 -1.04 10.91 -15.15
N VAL A 281 -0.47 11.65 -14.19
CA VAL A 281 -1.02 12.94 -13.74
C VAL A 281 -1.00 13.96 -14.88
N GLY A 282 0.11 14.05 -15.63
CA GLY A 282 0.23 14.94 -16.79
C GLY A 282 -0.76 14.64 -17.93
N ARG A 283 -1.37 13.45 -17.92
CA ARG A 283 -2.43 13.03 -18.86
C ARG A 283 -3.84 13.25 -18.33
N GLY A 284 -3.99 13.81 -17.13
CA GLY A 284 -5.29 14.05 -16.49
C GLY A 284 -5.87 12.84 -15.76
N TYR A 285 -5.11 11.74 -15.59
CA TYR A 285 -5.61 10.51 -14.92
C TYR A 285 -5.62 10.60 -13.39
N GLY A 286 -5.23 11.73 -12.81
CA GLY A 286 -5.10 11.89 -11.36
C GLY A 286 -6.32 11.48 -10.50
N PRO A 287 -7.56 11.85 -10.88
CA PRO A 287 -8.76 11.45 -10.14
C PRO A 287 -9.32 10.08 -10.54
N ASP A 288 -8.82 9.47 -11.63
CA ASP A 288 -9.26 8.16 -12.08
C ASP A 288 -8.72 7.06 -11.17
N ASP A 289 -9.33 5.87 -11.20
CA ASP A 289 -8.84 4.71 -10.45
C ASP A 289 -7.40 4.39 -10.87
N ASP A 290 -6.56 4.00 -9.91
CA ASP A 290 -5.15 3.67 -10.15
C ASP A 290 -4.98 2.50 -11.15
N SER A 291 -5.99 1.64 -11.28
CA SER A 291 -6.07 0.58 -12.31
C SER A 291 -6.13 1.11 -13.75
N SER A 292 -6.64 2.34 -13.93
CA SER A 292 -6.80 2.97 -15.25
C SER A 292 -5.46 3.29 -15.92
N LEU A 293 -4.35 3.18 -15.17
CA LEU A 293 -2.99 3.35 -15.68
C LEU A 293 -2.62 2.29 -16.74
N VAL A 294 -3.38 1.19 -16.86
CA VAL A 294 -3.27 0.23 -17.98
C VAL A 294 -3.32 0.93 -19.35
N ARG A 295 -4.06 2.05 -19.45
CA ARG A 295 -4.11 2.91 -20.65
C ARG A 295 -2.74 3.42 -21.11
N LEU A 296 -1.83 3.68 -20.18
CA LEU A 296 -0.46 4.08 -20.51
C LEU A 296 0.28 3.03 -21.37
N TYR A 297 -0.11 1.76 -21.21
CA TYR A 297 0.49 0.62 -21.88
C TYR A 297 -0.36 0.03 -23.00
N THR A 298 -1.62 0.44 -23.18
CA THR A 298 -2.50 -0.11 -24.22
C THR A 298 -2.86 0.92 -25.29
N GLU A 299 -2.94 2.20 -24.93
CA GLU A 299 -3.22 3.27 -25.88
C GLU A 299 -2.04 3.52 -26.82
N GLY A 300 -2.34 3.83 -28.09
CA GLY A 300 -1.31 4.10 -29.09
C GLY A 300 -0.62 2.84 -29.65
N LYS A 301 -1.00 1.64 -29.22
CA LYS A 301 -0.63 0.39 -29.89
C LYS A 301 -0.92 0.51 -31.39
N GLY A 302 0.08 0.19 -32.22
CA GLY A 302 0.02 0.33 -33.69
C GLY A 302 0.57 1.65 -34.25
N LYS A 303 0.79 2.68 -33.42
CA LYS A 303 1.47 3.93 -33.85
C LYS A 303 2.99 3.78 -33.96
N VAL A 304 3.56 2.71 -33.41
CA VAL A 304 5.02 2.44 -33.37
C VAL A 304 5.54 1.66 -34.60
N GLY A 305 4.71 1.52 -35.64
CA GLY A 305 5.02 0.77 -36.86
C GLY A 305 4.86 -0.75 -36.70
N PRO A 306 5.10 -1.53 -37.78
CA PRO A 306 5.01 -2.99 -37.72
C PRO A 306 6.07 -3.54 -36.75
N VAL A 307 5.64 -4.44 -35.88
CA VAL A 307 6.49 -5.13 -34.90
C VAL A 307 6.22 -6.63 -34.98
N LYS A 308 7.27 -7.44 -34.85
CA LYS A 308 7.17 -8.91 -34.87
C LYS A 308 7.97 -9.48 -33.70
N GLY A 309 7.27 -10.23 -32.85
CA GLY A 309 7.87 -11.00 -31.77
C GLY A 309 8.43 -12.35 -32.24
N LEU A 310 9.18 -13.02 -31.36
CA LEU A 310 9.60 -14.41 -31.48
C LEU A 310 8.56 -15.39 -30.93
N ALA A 311 7.71 -14.98 -29.98
CA ALA A 311 6.69 -15.84 -29.41
C ALA A 311 5.49 -16.02 -30.37
N GLU A 312 5.27 -17.26 -30.83
CA GLU A 312 4.26 -17.55 -31.85
C GLU A 312 2.93 -18.03 -31.25
N THR A 313 2.96 -18.88 -30.23
CA THR A 313 1.75 -19.48 -29.63
C THR A 313 1.23 -18.66 -28.45
N GLU A 314 -0.07 -18.74 -28.16
CA GLU A 314 -0.67 -18.07 -27.00
C GLU A 314 0.02 -18.48 -25.69
N GLY A 315 0.33 -19.78 -25.52
CA GLY A 315 1.04 -20.27 -24.34
C GLY A 315 2.44 -19.68 -24.19
N SER A 316 3.23 -19.58 -25.27
CA SER A 316 4.56 -18.96 -25.23
C SER A 316 4.50 -17.46 -24.90
N LYS A 317 3.50 -16.75 -25.43
CA LYS A 317 3.27 -15.33 -25.13
C LYS A 317 2.86 -15.12 -23.68
N LEU A 318 1.94 -15.94 -23.18
CA LEU A 318 1.51 -15.89 -21.78
C LEU A 318 2.67 -16.16 -20.82
N ALA A 319 3.54 -17.14 -21.14
CA ALA A 319 4.72 -17.44 -20.33
C ALA A 319 5.65 -16.22 -20.17
N LEU A 320 5.81 -15.40 -21.22
CA LEU A 320 6.60 -14.15 -21.13
C LEU A 320 5.96 -13.13 -20.18
N VAL A 321 4.63 -12.99 -20.21
CA VAL A 321 3.91 -12.08 -19.29
C VAL A 321 4.05 -12.56 -17.84
N VAL A 322 3.91 -13.87 -17.62
CA VAL A 322 4.10 -14.49 -16.30
C VAL A 322 5.54 -14.31 -15.80
N ALA A 323 6.54 -14.51 -16.66
CA ALA A 323 7.95 -14.29 -16.34
C ALA A 323 8.26 -12.83 -15.95
N LEU A 324 7.73 -11.87 -16.72
CA LEU A 324 7.83 -10.44 -16.43
C LEU A 324 7.32 -10.13 -15.02
N LEU A 325 6.09 -10.56 -14.71
CA LEU A 325 5.44 -10.31 -13.43
C LEU A 325 6.20 -10.95 -12.26
N LYS A 326 6.63 -12.21 -12.40
CA LYS A 326 7.41 -12.91 -11.36
C LYS A 326 8.71 -12.18 -11.03
N GLY A 327 9.44 -11.72 -12.05
CA GLY A 327 10.66 -10.94 -11.87
C GLY A 327 10.45 -9.62 -11.12
N ILE A 328 9.37 -8.90 -11.48
CA ILE A 328 8.97 -7.66 -10.81
C ILE A 328 8.61 -7.93 -9.34
N TYR A 329 7.79 -8.96 -9.07
CA TYR A 329 7.38 -9.30 -7.71
C TYR A 329 8.53 -9.78 -6.85
N LEU A 330 9.51 -10.50 -7.41
CA LEU A 330 10.71 -10.91 -6.70
C LEU A 330 11.54 -9.70 -6.23
N CYS A 331 11.78 -8.74 -7.11
CA CYS A 331 12.53 -7.52 -6.74
C CYS A 331 11.74 -6.66 -5.75
N SER A 332 10.42 -6.54 -5.93
CA SER A 332 9.53 -5.83 -5.01
C SER A 332 9.51 -6.45 -3.60
N ALA A 333 9.49 -7.78 -3.52
CA ALA A 333 9.59 -8.52 -2.27
C ALA A 333 10.89 -8.21 -1.52
N ALA A 334 12.02 -8.27 -2.22
CA ALA A 334 13.33 -7.99 -1.65
C ALA A 334 13.47 -6.54 -1.19
N GLU A 335 13.04 -5.57 -2.00
CA GLU A 335 13.01 -4.15 -1.64
C GLU A 335 12.18 -3.91 -0.38
N THR A 336 11.02 -4.57 -0.27
CA THR A 336 10.12 -4.46 0.89
C THR A 336 10.80 -4.94 2.17
N ILE A 337 11.38 -6.15 2.17
CA ILE A 337 12.03 -6.72 3.37
C ILE A 337 13.28 -5.93 3.74
N ALA A 338 14.10 -5.55 2.76
CA ALA A 338 15.31 -4.77 3.00
C ALA A 338 14.97 -3.37 3.56
N PHE A 339 13.93 -2.71 3.04
CA PHE A 339 13.51 -1.41 3.54
C PHE A 339 12.86 -1.50 4.92
N ALA A 340 12.06 -2.54 5.18
CA ALA A 340 11.51 -2.81 6.51
C ALA A 340 12.62 -3.02 7.56
N LYS A 341 13.69 -3.77 7.21
CA LYS A 341 14.87 -3.94 8.07
C LYS A 341 15.54 -2.59 8.34
N ARG A 342 15.70 -1.74 7.31
CA ARG A 342 16.26 -0.40 7.45
C ARG A 342 15.45 0.48 8.40
N CYS A 343 14.13 0.31 8.41
CA CYS A 343 13.20 1.01 9.30
C CYS A 343 13.10 0.41 10.71
N ASN A 344 13.93 -0.60 11.04
CA ASN A 344 13.93 -1.32 12.32
C ASN A 344 12.57 -1.96 12.67
N LEU A 345 11.84 -2.44 11.66
CA LEU A 345 10.57 -3.14 11.87
C LEU A 345 10.80 -4.62 12.18
N ASP A 346 9.84 -5.22 12.88
CA ASP A 346 9.75 -6.67 13.01
C ASP A 346 9.38 -7.28 11.66
N LEU A 347 10.32 -8.00 11.06
CA LEU A 347 10.17 -8.55 9.70
C LEU A 347 9.12 -9.67 9.64
N ASP A 348 8.91 -10.42 10.71
CA ASP A 348 7.88 -11.47 10.74
C ASP A 348 6.49 -10.80 10.74
N GLN A 349 6.34 -9.73 11.52
CA GLN A 349 5.10 -8.95 11.55
C GLN A 349 4.83 -8.25 10.21
N VAL A 350 5.87 -7.72 9.56
CA VAL A 350 5.76 -7.13 8.21
C VAL A 350 5.33 -8.18 7.18
N TYR A 351 5.93 -9.37 7.23
CA TYR A 351 5.56 -10.47 6.34
C TYR A 351 4.10 -10.88 6.55
N ASP A 352 3.68 -11.11 7.80
CA ASP A 352 2.32 -11.51 8.14
C ASP A 352 1.28 -10.48 7.67
N LEU A 353 1.53 -9.19 7.90
CA LEU A 353 0.69 -8.11 7.38
C LEU A 353 0.58 -8.17 5.86
N CYS A 354 1.72 -8.29 5.17
CA CYS A 354 1.77 -8.20 3.72
C CYS A 354 1.02 -9.36 3.06
N ILE A 355 1.20 -10.60 3.51
CA ILE A 355 0.51 -11.77 2.95
C ILE A 355 -1.00 -11.74 3.23
N ASN A 356 -1.44 -11.15 4.35
CA ASN A 356 -2.84 -11.10 4.76
C ASN A 356 -3.58 -9.81 4.36
N ALA A 357 -2.93 -8.95 3.58
CA ALA A 357 -3.46 -7.67 3.11
C ALA A 357 -3.01 -7.36 1.67
N ALA A 358 -2.94 -6.08 1.31
CA ALA A 358 -2.73 -5.62 -0.06
C ALA A 358 -1.29 -5.82 -0.62
N GLY A 359 -0.49 -6.69 0.00
CA GLY A 359 0.85 -7.06 -0.47
C GLY A 359 0.97 -8.53 -0.91
N GLY A 360 -0.06 -9.35 -0.68
CA GLY A 360 0.00 -10.79 -0.93
C GLY A 360 0.27 -11.13 -2.39
N SER A 361 1.22 -12.04 -2.63
CA SER A 361 1.48 -12.63 -3.94
C SER A 361 2.09 -14.01 -3.78
N THR A 362 1.97 -14.86 -4.78
CA THR A 362 2.56 -16.21 -4.74
C THR A 362 4.07 -16.13 -4.55
N ILE A 363 4.73 -15.17 -5.21
CA ILE A 363 6.17 -14.93 -5.04
C ILE A 363 6.48 -14.50 -3.62
N PHE A 364 5.75 -13.55 -3.02
CA PHE A 364 6.04 -13.07 -1.67
C PHE A 364 5.83 -14.15 -0.61
N HIS A 365 4.81 -15.01 -0.76
CA HIS A 365 4.63 -16.19 0.10
C HIS A 365 5.81 -17.15 0.05
N LYS A 366 6.38 -17.40 -1.14
CA LYS A 366 7.52 -18.31 -1.31
C LYS A 366 8.83 -17.67 -0.81
N VAL A 367 9.10 -16.42 -1.21
CA VAL A 367 10.42 -15.78 -1.00
C VAL A 367 10.52 -14.96 0.27
N GLY A 368 9.41 -14.51 0.86
CA GLY A 368 9.40 -13.73 2.11
C GLY A 368 10.17 -14.39 3.25
N PRO A 369 9.91 -15.67 3.57
CA PRO A 369 10.68 -16.40 4.59
C PRO A 369 12.16 -16.54 4.23
N GLU A 370 12.48 -16.78 2.95
CA GLU A 370 13.88 -16.87 2.47
C GLU A 370 14.61 -15.52 2.68
N LEU A 371 13.95 -14.39 2.40
CA LEU A 371 14.48 -13.04 2.59
C LEU A 371 14.70 -12.71 4.07
N ILE A 372 13.76 -13.11 4.93
CA ILE A 372 13.86 -12.88 6.37
C ILE A 372 15.03 -13.68 6.96
N ALA A 373 15.16 -14.96 6.59
CA ALA A 373 16.29 -15.80 7.00
C ALA A 373 17.62 -15.17 6.57
N LEU A 374 17.74 -14.78 5.30
CA LEU A 374 18.94 -14.09 4.78
C LEU A 374 19.24 -12.82 5.59
N SER A 375 18.21 -12.02 5.88
CA SER A 375 18.36 -10.78 6.66
C SER A 375 18.90 -10.99 8.08
N ARG A 376 18.74 -12.21 8.64
CA ARG A 376 19.26 -12.63 9.95
C ARG A 376 20.67 -13.22 9.88
N GLY A 377 21.27 -13.28 8.68
CA GLY A 377 22.56 -13.92 8.44
C GLY A 377 22.46 -15.45 8.30
N GLU A 378 21.24 -15.99 8.18
CA GLU A 378 21.02 -17.42 7.96
C GLU A 378 21.22 -17.75 6.47
N THR A 379 21.59 -19.00 6.16
CA THR A 379 21.62 -19.45 4.76
C THR A 379 20.21 -19.78 4.33
N PRO A 380 19.61 -19.04 3.38
CA PRO A 380 18.25 -19.31 2.95
C PRO A 380 18.20 -20.65 2.21
N LEU A 381 17.34 -21.55 2.68
CA LEU A 381 17.04 -22.78 1.97
C LEU A 381 16.17 -22.44 0.76
N LYS A 382 16.58 -22.89 -0.42
CA LYS A 382 15.74 -22.78 -1.62
C LYS A 382 14.49 -23.65 -1.41
N GLY A 383 13.31 -23.04 -1.41
CA GLY A 383 12.05 -23.78 -1.46
C GLY A 383 11.79 -24.43 -2.83
N GLU A 384 10.71 -25.20 -2.95
CA GLU A 384 10.29 -25.81 -4.22
C GLU A 384 10.11 -24.78 -5.36
N GLY A 385 10.22 -25.24 -6.61
CA GLY A 385 10.09 -24.41 -7.82
C GLY A 385 11.39 -23.79 -8.32
N GLU A 386 11.27 -22.74 -9.14
CA GLU A 386 12.38 -22.19 -9.94
C GLU A 386 13.40 -21.42 -9.09
N GLY A 387 14.68 -21.57 -9.41
CA GLY A 387 15.76 -20.83 -8.76
C GLY A 387 15.83 -19.37 -9.18
N PHE A 388 16.71 -18.61 -8.50
CA PHE A 388 16.99 -17.23 -8.87
C PHE A 388 17.49 -17.07 -10.32
N ILE A 389 18.39 -17.96 -10.75
CA ILE A 389 19.00 -17.93 -12.09
C ILE A 389 17.93 -18.14 -13.17
N GLU A 390 17.04 -19.11 -12.96
CA GLU A 390 15.96 -19.44 -13.89
C GLU A 390 14.95 -18.29 -14.01
N ILE A 391 14.49 -17.72 -12.89
CA ILE A 391 13.60 -16.54 -12.90
C ILE A 391 14.27 -15.37 -13.65
N THR A 392 15.58 -15.17 -13.45
CA THR A 392 16.32 -14.09 -14.11
C THR A 392 16.42 -14.30 -15.61
N SER A 393 16.66 -15.55 -16.06
CA SER A 393 16.68 -15.90 -17.49
C SER A 393 15.32 -15.67 -18.15
N GLN A 394 14.24 -16.16 -17.53
CA GLN A 394 12.88 -15.97 -18.05
C GLN A 394 12.49 -14.48 -18.11
N LEU A 395 12.85 -13.70 -17.08
CA LEU A 395 12.63 -12.25 -17.07
C LEU A 395 13.40 -11.57 -18.20
N GLN A 396 14.64 -11.99 -18.46
CA GLN A 396 15.44 -11.48 -19.56
C GLN A 396 14.76 -11.73 -20.91
N GLU A 397 14.30 -12.94 -21.17
CA GLU A 397 13.56 -13.28 -22.40
C GLU A 397 12.30 -12.41 -22.56
N ALA A 398 11.55 -12.22 -21.48
CA ALA A 398 10.36 -11.36 -21.48
C ALA A 398 10.67 -9.90 -21.83
N VAL A 399 11.72 -9.32 -21.23
CA VAL A 399 12.13 -7.93 -21.49
C VAL A 399 12.70 -7.77 -22.90
N GLU A 400 13.48 -8.74 -23.38
CA GLU A 400 14.01 -8.72 -24.75
C GLU A 400 12.88 -8.81 -25.79
N GLU A 401 11.87 -9.64 -25.55
CA GLU A 401 10.70 -9.70 -26.41
C GLU A 401 9.89 -8.40 -26.35
N ALA A 402 9.67 -7.84 -25.16
CA ALA A 402 8.99 -6.56 -24.99
C ALA A 402 9.68 -5.44 -25.79
N GLN A 403 11.02 -5.38 -25.74
CA GLN A 403 11.81 -4.45 -26.56
C GLN A 403 11.62 -4.71 -28.07
N ARG A 404 11.65 -5.98 -28.49
CA ARG A 404 11.46 -6.38 -29.90
C ARG A 404 10.10 -5.95 -30.45
N ILE A 405 9.05 -6.06 -29.62
CA ILE A 405 7.69 -5.65 -29.98
C ILE A 405 7.36 -4.20 -29.59
N LYS A 406 8.35 -3.44 -29.11
CA LYS A 406 8.22 -2.04 -28.65
C LYS A 406 7.15 -1.84 -27.57
N ALA A 407 6.93 -2.84 -26.73
CA ALA A 407 6.08 -2.74 -25.56
C ALA A 407 6.87 -2.07 -24.41
N PRO A 408 6.37 -0.97 -23.80
CA PRO A 408 7.02 -0.37 -22.65
C PRO A 408 6.90 -1.28 -21.42
N VAL A 409 8.03 -1.62 -20.81
CA VAL A 409 8.11 -2.40 -19.56
C VAL A 409 9.08 -1.73 -18.58
N TYR A 410 8.58 -0.72 -17.85
CA TYR A 410 9.40 0.11 -16.95
C TYR A 410 9.86 -0.69 -15.73
N LEU A 411 8.93 -1.34 -15.02
CA LEU A 411 9.27 -2.16 -13.86
C LEU A 411 10.04 -3.42 -14.27
N GLY A 412 9.68 -4.05 -15.39
CA GLY A 412 10.40 -5.19 -15.92
C GLY A 412 11.86 -4.91 -16.23
N SER A 413 12.14 -3.76 -16.87
CA SER A 413 13.51 -3.33 -17.16
C SER A 413 14.30 -3.04 -15.88
N GLN A 414 13.66 -2.42 -14.88
CA GLN A 414 14.29 -2.16 -13.59
C GLN A 414 14.57 -3.46 -12.83
N ALA A 415 13.60 -4.39 -12.80
CA ALA A 415 13.76 -5.70 -12.19
C ALA A 415 14.92 -6.47 -12.83
N LEU A 416 15.01 -6.48 -14.16
CA LEU A 416 16.11 -7.14 -14.88
C LEU A 416 17.48 -6.53 -14.55
N THR A 417 17.54 -5.21 -14.35
CA THR A 417 18.77 -4.54 -13.93
C THR A 417 19.19 -5.03 -12.53
N LEU A 418 18.26 -5.10 -11.60
CA LEU A 418 18.53 -5.54 -10.22
C LEU A 418 18.92 -7.02 -10.16
N THR A 419 18.23 -7.89 -10.90
CA THR A 419 18.59 -9.32 -10.94
C THR A 419 19.97 -9.54 -11.57
N ARG A 420 20.34 -8.78 -12.62
CA ARG A 420 21.70 -8.83 -13.18
C ARG A 420 22.78 -8.37 -12.20
N LEU A 421 22.51 -7.33 -11.42
CA LEU A 421 23.43 -6.91 -10.34
C LEU A 421 23.57 -8.02 -9.30
N ALA A 422 22.48 -8.66 -8.91
CA ALA A 422 22.53 -9.79 -7.97
C ALA A 422 23.31 -10.99 -8.54
N LEU A 423 23.18 -11.31 -9.83
CA LEU A 423 23.96 -12.38 -10.48
C LEU A 423 25.48 -12.15 -10.35
N GLN A 424 25.95 -10.90 -10.39
CA GLN A 424 27.37 -10.56 -10.19
C GLN A 424 27.87 -10.85 -8.76
N LEU A 425 26.95 -11.00 -7.80
CA LEU A 425 27.26 -11.29 -6.39
C LEU A 425 27.22 -12.79 -6.07
N ILE A 426 27.02 -13.64 -7.08
CA ILE A 426 26.93 -15.09 -6.97
C ILE A 426 28.24 -15.72 -7.47
N PRO A 427 28.82 -16.70 -6.76
CA PRO A 427 29.99 -17.43 -7.27
C PRO A 427 29.70 -18.14 -8.60
N GLU A 428 30.65 -18.15 -9.54
CA GLU A 428 30.48 -18.78 -10.87
C GLU A 428 30.11 -20.28 -10.81
N ALA A 429 30.53 -20.98 -9.76
CA ALA A 429 30.23 -22.40 -9.55
C ALA A 429 28.89 -22.65 -8.81
N ALA A 430 28.13 -21.59 -8.48
CA ALA A 430 26.86 -21.74 -7.83
C ALA A 430 25.83 -22.29 -8.83
N GLY A 431 25.29 -23.46 -8.51
CA GLY A 431 24.18 -24.03 -9.25
C GLY A 431 22.88 -23.30 -8.94
N ASP A 432 21.85 -24.07 -8.63
CA ASP A 432 20.53 -23.56 -8.31
C ASP A 432 20.50 -22.84 -6.95
N VAL A 433 20.38 -21.51 -6.96
CA VAL A 433 20.43 -20.65 -5.76
C VAL A 433 19.06 -20.12 -5.35
N SER A 434 18.90 -19.87 -4.04
CA SER A 434 17.70 -19.26 -3.46
C SER A 434 17.36 -17.92 -4.12
N ARG A 435 16.05 -17.66 -4.25
CA ARG A 435 15.50 -16.43 -4.82
C ARG A 435 15.84 -15.20 -3.97
N ALA A 436 16.04 -15.39 -2.66
CA ALA A 436 16.43 -14.32 -1.74
C ALA A 436 17.77 -13.67 -2.08
N VAL A 437 18.62 -14.29 -2.89
CA VAL A 437 19.91 -13.72 -3.32
C VAL A 437 19.76 -12.36 -4.00
N VAL A 438 18.62 -12.08 -4.65
CA VAL A 438 18.33 -10.76 -5.22
C VAL A 438 18.47 -9.63 -4.20
N ALA A 439 18.23 -9.92 -2.92
CA ALA A 439 18.24 -8.95 -1.84
C ALA A 439 19.65 -8.49 -1.46
N LYS A 440 20.70 -9.20 -1.89
CA LYS A 440 22.09 -8.78 -1.72
C LYS A 440 22.39 -7.44 -2.40
N VAL A 441 21.59 -7.04 -3.39
CA VAL A 441 21.67 -5.71 -4.03
C VAL A 441 21.43 -4.58 -3.01
N TRP A 442 20.65 -4.85 -1.95
CA TRP A 442 20.41 -3.93 -0.85
C TRP A 442 21.32 -4.19 0.37
N GLY A 443 22.33 -5.04 0.23
CA GLY A 443 23.27 -5.37 1.30
C GLY A 443 22.67 -6.25 2.40
N LEU A 444 21.62 -7.02 2.10
CA LEU A 444 21.08 -8.05 3.01
C LEU A 444 22.00 -9.26 3.14
#